data_AF-A0A8S3WMC8-F1
#
_entry.id   AF-A0A8S3WMC8-F1
#
_cell.length_a   1.000
_cell.length_b   1.000
_cell.length_c   1.000
_cell.angle_alpha   90.00
_cell.angle_beta   90.00
_cell.angle_gamma   90.00
#
_symmetry.space_group_name_H-M   'P 1'
#
loop_
_entity.id
_entity.type
_entity.pdbx_description
1 polymer ?
#
loop_
_entity_poly.entity_id
_entity_poly.type
_entity_poly.pdbx_seq_one_letter_code
_entity_poly.pdbx_strand_id
1 'polypeptide(L)'
;MYPSAGAMNAAAAAAAVAAARHPGPPQPGQPIKFTVGESCDRIKEEFNFLQAQYHNLKLECEKLASEKIEIQRHYVMYYEMSYGLNVEMHKQVRKIISTFSLVYIVGASYFTV
;
A
#
# COMPACT_ATOMS: atom_id res chain seq x y z
N MET A 1 1.65 1.12 -10.48
CA MET A 1 2.40 1.34 -9.23
C MET A 1 2.90 -0.01 -8.75
N TYR A 2 4.19 -0.28 -8.90
CA TYR A 2 4.81 -1.51 -8.38
C TYR A 2 5.16 -1.31 -6.90
N PRO A 3 5.04 -2.34 -6.04
CA PRO A 3 5.58 -2.25 -4.69
C PRO A 3 7.10 -2.18 -4.77
N SER A 4 7.66 -1.19 -4.09
CA SER A 4 9.10 -0.92 -4.03
C SER A 4 9.88 -2.13 -3.48
N ALA A 5 10.99 -2.46 -4.16
CA ALA A 5 11.96 -3.48 -3.77
C ALA A 5 12.54 -3.30 -2.34
N GLY A 6 12.27 -2.18 -1.67
CA GLY A 6 12.68 -1.92 -0.29
C GLY A 6 12.01 -2.82 0.76
N ALA A 7 10.78 -3.28 0.56
CA ALA A 7 10.06 -4.09 1.55
C ALA A 7 10.61 -5.51 1.70
N MET A 8 11.05 -6.13 0.59
CA MET A 8 11.68 -7.46 0.61
C MET A 8 13.02 -7.46 1.37
N ASN A 9 13.76 -6.35 1.28
CA ASN A 9 15.06 -6.23 1.94
C ASN A 9 14.93 -6.11 3.46
N ALA A 10 13.88 -5.44 3.96
CA ALA A 10 13.63 -5.33 5.41
C ALA A 10 13.24 -6.68 6.03
N ALA A 11 12.36 -7.44 5.36
CA ALA A 11 11.97 -8.77 5.81
C ALA A 11 13.15 -9.77 5.77
N ALA A 12 13.97 -9.72 4.71
CA ALA A 12 15.17 -10.54 4.60
C ALA A 12 16.24 -10.18 5.65
N ALA A 13 16.43 -8.89 5.95
CA ALA A 13 17.35 -8.43 6.99
C ALA A 13 16.87 -8.85 8.39
N ALA A 14 15.57 -8.75 8.68
CA ALA A 14 14.99 -9.21 9.94
C ALA A 14 15.14 -10.73 10.11
N ALA A 15 14.90 -11.51 9.04
CA ALA A 15 15.10 -12.96 9.04
C ALA A 15 16.58 -13.34 9.22
N ALA A 16 17.51 -12.61 8.62
CA ALA A 16 18.95 -12.84 8.76
C ALA A 16 19.46 -12.53 10.19
N VAL A 17 18.94 -11.47 10.82
CA VAL A 17 19.25 -11.14 12.22
C VAL A 17 18.66 -12.16 13.20
N ALA A 18 17.47 -12.69 12.90
CA ALA A 18 16.87 -13.78 13.67
C ALA A 18 17.66 -15.10 13.52
N ALA A 19 18.13 -15.42 12.31
CA ALA A 19 18.91 -16.61 12.03
C ALA A 19 20.33 -16.56 12.64
N ALA A 20 20.97 -15.38 12.66
CA ALA A 20 22.33 -15.21 13.20
C ALA A 20 22.41 -15.30 14.74
N ARG A 21 21.27 -15.27 15.44
CA ARG A 21 21.20 -15.30 16.91
C ARG A 21 20.92 -16.69 17.48
N HIS A 22 20.63 -17.69 16.63
CA HIS A 22 20.58 -19.07 17.08
C HIS A 22 22.00 -19.61 17.25
N PRO A 23 22.34 -20.26 18.37
CA PRO A 23 23.57 -21.03 18.45
C PRO A 23 23.51 -22.07 17.33
N GLY A 24 24.58 -22.17 16.54
CA GLY A 24 24.70 -23.19 15.51
C GLY A 24 24.44 -24.59 16.08
N PRO A 25 24.08 -25.56 15.21
CA PRO A 25 23.74 -26.91 15.64
C PRO A 25 24.83 -27.45 16.56
N PRO A 26 24.46 -28.05 17.70
CA PRO A 26 25.43 -28.49 18.70
C PRO A 26 26.44 -29.44 18.05
N GLN A 27 27.74 -29.14 18.21
CA GLN A 27 28.81 -30.00 17.72
C GLN A 27 28.69 -31.38 18.38
N PRO A 28 28.76 -32.48 17.62
CA PRO A 28 28.63 -33.82 18.16
C PRO A 28 29.85 -34.11 19.05
N GLY A 29 29.66 -34.12 20.37
CA GLY A 29 30.71 -34.48 21.33
C GLY A 29 30.80 -33.63 22.60
N GLN A 30 30.13 -32.47 22.70
CA GLN A 30 30.07 -31.77 23.98
C GLN A 30 28.93 -32.31 24.86
N PRO A 31 29.17 -32.62 26.15
CA PRO A 31 28.08 -32.88 27.08
C PRO A 31 27.30 -31.57 27.26
N ILE A 32 26.22 -31.44 26.50
CA ILE A 32 25.28 -30.33 26.61
C ILE A 32 24.60 -30.46 27.97
N LYS A 33 25.22 -29.91 29.01
CA LYS A 33 24.53 -29.66 30.29
C LYS A 33 23.61 -28.47 30.08
N PHE A 34 22.50 -28.71 29.39
CA PHE A 34 21.40 -27.76 29.34
C PHE A 34 20.83 -27.70 30.75
N THR A 35 21.28 -26.74 31.56
CA THR A 35 20.61 -26.53 32.84
C THR A 35 19.27 -25.86 32.55
N VAL A 36 18.21 -26.31 33.23
CA VAL A 36 16.85 -25.81 33.02
C VAL A 36 16.78 -24.28 33.17
N GLY A 37 17.65 -23.69 34.00
CA GLY A 37 17.79 -22.24 34.15
C GLY A 37 18.19 -21.52 32.86
N GLU A 38 19.26 -21.95 32.19
CA GLU A 38 19.74 -21.35 30.92
C GLU A 38 18.69 -21.45 29.81
N SER A 39 17.92 -22.54 29.80
CA SER A 39 16.79 -22.73 28.88
C SER A 39 15.70 -21.68 29.12
N CYS A 40 15.38 -21.45 30.39
CA CYS A 40 14.34 -20.52 30.80
C CYS A 40 14.74 -19.06 30.49
N ASP A 41 16.00 -18.70 30.66
CA ASP A 41 16.52 -17.37 30.32
C ASP A 41 16.47 -17.12 28.80
N ARG A 42 16.87 -18.11 28.00
CA ARG A 42 16.78 -18.02 26.55
C ARG A 42 15.33 -17.89 26.05
N ILE A 43 14.40 -18.66 26.62
CA ILE A 43 12.96 -18.52 26.31
C ILE A 43 12.46 -17.11 26.66
N LYS A 44 12.91 -16.55 27.79
CA LYS A 44 12.53 -15.20 28.22
C LYS A 44 13.06 -14.13 27.27
N GLU A 45 14.30 -14.26 26.79
CA GLU A 45 14.84 -13.36 25.77
C GLU A 45 14.11 -13.48 24.44
N GLU A 46 13.83 -14.69 23.97
CA GLU A 46 13.07 -14.94 22.75
C GLU A 46 11.65 -14.35 22.86
N PHE A 47 10.99 -14.49 24.01
CA PHE A 47 9.68 -13.89 24.26
C PHE A 47 9.72 -12.36 24.27
N ASN A 48 10.69 -11.76 24.95
CA ASN A 48 10.85 -10.29 24.98
C ASN A 48 11.13 -9.73 23.58
N PHE A 49 11.96 -10.42 22.80
CA PHE A 49 12.23 -10.06 21.42
C PHE A 49 10.96 -10.13 20.57
N LEU A 50 10.20 -11.22 20.67
CA LEU A 50 8.93 -11.38 19.96
C LEU A 50 7.92 -10.31 20.35
N GLN A 51 7.82 -9.98 21.64
CA GLN A 51 6.95 -8.94 22.15
C GLN A 51 7.31 -7.56 21.56
N ALA A 52 8.61 -7.24 21.46
CA ALA A 52 9.08 -6.01 20.82
C ALA A 52 8.76 -5.98 19.32
N GLN A 53 8.95 -7.09 18.60
CA GLN A 53 8.58 -7.20 17.19
C GLN A 53 7.07 -6.98 16.98
N TYR A 54 6.24 -7.60 17.80
CA TYR A 54 4.79 -7.42 17.74
C TYR A 54 4.37 -5.98 17.97
N HIS A 55 4.98 -5.29 18.94
CA HIS A 55 4.69 -3.88 19.19
C HIS A 55 5.04 -3.02 17.97
N ASN A 56 6.22 -3.20 17.38
CA ASN A 56 6.61 -2.45 16.19
C ASN A 56 5.66 -2.69 15.03
N LEU A 57 5.30 -3.95 14.77
CA LEU A 57 4.35 -4.32 13.73
C LEU A 57 2.98 -3.69 13.98
N LYS A 58 2.49 -3.68 15.22
CA LYS A 58 1.22 -3.05 15.58
C LYS A 58 1.20 -1.57 15.22
N LEU A 59 2.26 -0.83 15.57
CA LEU A 59 2.38 0.59 15.22
C LEU A 59 2.41 0.81 13.71
N GLU A 60 3.12 -0.05 12.98
CA GLU A 60 3.15 0.01 11.51
C GLU A 60 1.77 -0.24 10.90
N CYS A 61 1.01 -1.20 11.44
CA CYS A 61 -0.38 -1.43 11.04
C CYS A 61 -1.29 -0.24 11.32
N GLU A 62 -1.18 0.41 12.49
CA GLU A 62 -1.94 1.61 12.84
C GLU A 62 -1.62 2.78 11.90
N LYS A 63 -0.34 2.95 11.55
CA LYS A 63 0.10 3.93 10.55
C LYS A 63 -0.51 3.65 9.18
N LEU A 64 -0.40 2.42 8.68
CA LEU A 64 -0.96 2.02 7.39
C LEU A 64 -2.49 2.18 7.34
N ALA A 65 -3.19 1.88 8.45
CA ALA A 65 -4.62 2.11 8.55
C ALA A 65 -4.97 3.60 8.41
N SER A 66 -4.16 4.48 9.00
CA SER A 66 -4.34 5.94 8.89
C SER A 66 -4.10 6.43 7.47
N GLU A 67 -3.00 5.99 6.83
CA GLU A 67 -2.69 6.32 5.43
C GLU A 67 -3.79 5.84 4.47
N LYS A 68 -4.35 4.64 4.70
CA LYS A 68 -5.48 4.11 3.92
C LYS A 68 -6.69 5.05 3.98
N ILE A 69 -7.04 5.56 5.16
CA ILE A 69 -8.18 6.47 5.32
C ILE A 69 -7.94 7.77 4.57
N GLU A 70 -6.73 8.33 4.64
CA GLU A 70 -6.38 9.55 3.92
C GLU A 70 -6.44 9.37 2.40
N ILE A 71 -5.90 8.25 1.89
CA ILE A 71 -6.02 7.89 0.48
C ILE A 71 -7.49 7.73 0.08
N GLN A 72 -8.30 7.07 0.90
CA GLN A 72 -9.73 6.87 0.63
C GLN A 72 -10.47 8.22 0.55
N ARG A 73 -10.15 9.16 1.43
CA ARG A 73 -10.74 10.51 1.41
C ARG A 73 -10.41 11.23 0.10
N HIS A 74 -9.15 11.21 -0.32
CA HIS A 74 -8.73 11.79 -1.58
C HIS A 74 -9.34 11.10 -2.79
N TYR A 75 -9.47 9.77 -2.75
CA TYR A 75 -10.09 8.99 -3.81
C TYR A 75 -11.56 9.41 -4.04
N VAL A 76 -12.34 9.52 -2.96
CA VAL A 76 -13.76 9.93 -3.05
C VAL A 76 -13.87 11.35 -3.62
N MET A 77 -13.08 12.28 -3.09
CA MET A 77 -13.08 13.67 -3.56
C MET A 77 -12.75 13.77 -5.06
N TYR A 78 -11.72 13.06 -5.51
CA TYR A 78 -11.37 13.02 -6.94
C TYR A 78 -12.47 12.40 -7.79
N TYR A 79 -13.10 11.32 -7.32
CA TYR A 79 -14.18 10.67 -8.03
C TYR A 79 -15.36 11.61 -8.27
N GLU A 80 -15.81 12.31 -7.24
CA GLU A 80 -16.93 13.25 -7.33
C GLU A 80 -16.61 14.42 -8.27
N MET A 81 -15.42 15.00 -8.14
CA MET A 81 -14.97 16.11 -8.98
C MET A 81 -14.85 15.69 -10.46
N SER A 82 -14.18 14.56 -10.74
CA SER A 82 -14.04 14.04 -12.09
C SER A 82 -15.39 13.74 -12.74
N TYR A 83 -16.34 13.20 -11.98
CA TYR A 83 -17.69 12.96 -12.48
C TYR A 83 -18.41 14.27 -12.83
N GLY A 84 -18.34 15.29 -11.98
CA GLY A 84 -18.91 16.61 -12.25
C GLY A 84 -18.34 17.26 -13.51
N LEU A 85 -17.01 17.24 -13.65
CA LEU A 85 -16.33 17.75 -14.85
C LEU A 85 -16.72 16.96 -16.11
N ASN A 86 -16.85 15.63 -16.00
CA ASN A 86 -17.20 14.77 -17.13
C ASN A 86 -18.60 15.09 -17.67
N VAL A 87 -19.57 15.34 -16.79
CA VAL A 87 -20.94 15.74 -17.19
C VAL A 87 -20.93 17.10 -17.89
N GLU A 88 -20.25 18.11 -17.31
CA GLU A 88 -20.22 19.44 -17.90
C GLU A 88 -19.48 19.43 -19.25
N MET A 89 -18.40 18.66 -19.37
CA MET A 89 -17.71 18.42 -20.64
C MET A 89 -18.67 17.87 -21.70
N HIS A 90 -19.41 16.80 -21.41
CA HIS A 90 -20.39 16.24 -22.36
C HIS A 90 -21.47 17.24 -22.77
N LYS A 91 -21.93 18.08 -21.83
CA LYS A 91 -22.91 19.12 -22.11
C LYS A 91 -22.34 20.20 -23.04
N GLN A 92 -21.12 20.66 -22.79
CA GLN A 92 -20.45 21.64 -23.65
C GLN A 92 -20.21 21.08 -25.06
N VAL A 93 -19.68 19.85 -25.16
CA VAL A 93 -19.47 19.17 -26.45
C VAL A 93 -20.78 19.03 -27.21
N ARG A 94 -21.87 18.61 -26.54
CA ARG A 94 -23.20 18.51 -27.17
C ARG A 94 -23.69 19.86 -27.71
N LYS A 95 -23.54 20.94 -26.94
CA LYS A 95 -23.89 22.30 -27.38
C LYS A 95 -23.10 22.70 -28.61
N ILE A 96 -21.78 22.49 -28.60
CA ILE A 96 -20.90 22.83 -29.72
C ILE A 96 -21.35 22.07 -30.99
N ILE A 97 -21.48 20.75 -30.91
CA ILE A 97 -21.92 19.92 -32.05
C ILE A 97 -23.26 20.39 -32.60
N SER A 98 -24.23 20.68 -31.73
CA SER A 98 -25.54 21.18 -32.12
C SER A 98 -25.44 22.52 -32.85
N THR A 99 -24.63 23.45 -32.34
CA THR A 99 -24.43 24.77 -32.97
C THR A 99 -23.79 24.63 -34.35
N PHE A 100 -22.74 23.81 -34.48
CA PHE A 100 -22.10 23.55 -35.78
C PHE A 100 -23.07 22.94 -36.80
N SER A 101 -23.88 21.97 -36.37
CA SER A 101 -24.89 21.35 -37.23
C SER A 101 -25.95 22.35 -37.71
N LEU A 102 -26.44 23.21 -36.81
CA LEU A 102 -27.39 24.26 -37.17
C LEU A 102 -26.81 25.24 -38.19
N VAL A 103 -25.57 25.70 -37.98
CA VAL A 103 -24.87 26.61 -38.91
C VAL A 103 -24.71 25.96 -40.28
N TYR A 104 -24.34 24.68 -40.33
CA TYR A 104 -24.21 23.93 -41.58
C TYR A 104 -25.54 23.82 -42.33
N ILE A 105 -26.63 23.45 -41.65
CA ILE A 105 -27.97 23.31 -42.27
C ILE A 105 -28.46 24.65 -42.81
N VAL A 106 -28.35 25.71 -42.01
CA VAL A 106 -28.76 27.05 -42.41
C VAL A 106 -27.93 27.54 -43.59
N GLY A 107 -26.61 27.36 -43.57
CA GLY A 107 -25.71 27.71 -44.68
C GLY A 107 -26.04 26.94 -45.96
N ALA A 108 -26.31 25.63 -45.87
CA ALA A 108 -26.72 24.82 -47.01
C ALA A 108 -28.07 25.28 -47.60
N SER A 109 -29.00 25.72 -46.75
CA SER A 109 -30.30 26.26 -47.18
C SER A 109 -30.14 27.56 -47.96
N TYR A 110 -29.22 28.45 -47.54
CA TYR A 110 -28.92 29.70 -48.26
C TYR A 110 -28.21 29.48 -49.60
N PHE A 111 -27.44 28.40 -49.76
CA PHE A 111 -26.77 28.08 -51.02
C PHE A 111 -27.71 27.45 -52.07
N THR A 112 -28.85 26.90 -51.64
CA THR A 112 -29.79 26.17 -52.50
C THR A 112 -30.87 27.08 -53.12
N VAL A 113 -30.99 28.34 -52.69
CA VAL A 113 -31.92 29.36 -53.21
C VAL A 113 -31.16 30.35 -54.09
#